data_AF-A0A645JN48-F1
#
_entry.id   AF-A0A645JN48-F1
#
_cell.length_a   1.000
_cell.length_b   1.000
_cell.length_c   1.000
_cell.angle_alpha   90.00
_cell.angle_beta   90.00
_cell.angle_gamma   90.00
#
_symmetry.space_group_name_H-M   'P 1'
#
loop_
_entity.id
_entity.type
_entity.pdbx_description
1 polymer ?
#
loop_
_entity_poly.entity_id
_entity_poly.type
_entity_poly.pdbx_seq_one_letter_code
_entity_poly.pdbx_strand_id
1 'polypeptide(L)'
;MALPASIFNIAEPIMFGLPLILNPILFFPWVFGWSFLWIWTYFFTAIVPILPPVITQVAWTVPCPISAYLATGGSWIAALFSLGNYFIIGLIFLPFFKVLEKQAIKEENLIAEGGTN
;
A
#
# COMPACT_ATOMS: atom_id res chain seq x y z
N MET A 1 2.32 6.28 -14.84
CA MET A 1 2.72 7.68 -14.63
C MET A 1 2.72 8.13 -13.15
N ALA A 2 2.35 7.28 -12.19
CA ALA A 2 2.25 7.66 -10.77
C ALA A 2 3.50 7.36 -9.90
N LEU A 3 4.41 6.50 -10.38
CA LEU A 3 5.54 5.96 -9.59
C LEU A 3 6.44 7.02 -8.92
N PRO A 4 6.86 8.13 -9.58
CA PRO A 4 7.74 9.10 -8.94
C PRO A 4 7.13 9.75 -7.70
N ALA A 5 5.82 10.04 -7.72
CA ALA A 5 5.11 10.61 -6.58
C ALA A 5 4.94 9.58 -5.45
N SER A 6 4.64 8.33 -5.80
CA SER A 6 4.40 7.26 -4.82
C SER A 6 5.63 6.88 -4.01
N ILE A 7 6.84 7.08 -4.54
CA ILE A 7 8.10 6.87 -3.80
C ILE A 7 8.20 7.82 -2.60
N PHE A 8 7.64 9.02 -2.70
CA PHE A 8 7.62 10.02 -1.63
C PHE A 8 6.32 9.98 -0.79
N ASN A 9 5.66 8.80 -0.75
CA ASN A 9 4.38 8.60 -0.05
C ASN A 9 3.23 9.51 -0.51
N ILE A 10 3.30 10.05 -1.74
CA ILE A 10 2.21 10.82 -2.36
C ILE A 10 1.31 9.83 -3.10
N ALA A 11 0.15 9.53 -2.53
CA ALA A 11 -0.76 8.47 -3.00
C ALA A 11 -1.84 8.97 -3.99
N GLU A 12 -2.04 10.28 -4.09
CA GLU A 12 -3.09 10.94 -4.86
C GLU A 12 -3.12 10.51 -6.34
N PRO A 13 -1.97 10.41 -7.05
CA PRO A 13 -1.99 9.98 -8.45
C PRO A 13 -2.49 8.55 -8.65
N ILE A 14 -2.31 7.68 -7.64
CA ILE A 14 -2.83 6.31 -7.67
C ILE A 14 -4.31 6.31 -7.28
N MET A 15 -4.68 7.05 -6.24
CA MET A 15 -6.05 7.12 -5.72
C MET A 15 -7.06 7.76 -6.69
N PHE A 16 -6.59 8.66 -7.57
CA PHE A 16 -7.39 9.26 -8.62
C PHE A 16 -7.21 8.57 -9.98
N GLY A 17 -6.04 8.01 -10.27
CA GLY A 17 -5.78 7.33 -11.54
C GLY A 17 -6.49 5.98 -11.65
N LEU A 18 -6.48 5.20 -10.57
CA LEU A 18 -7.47 4.15 -10.36
C LEU A 18 -8.56 4.80 -9.49
N PRO A 19 -9.86 4.67 -9.79
CA PRO A 19 -10.92 5.28 -8.98
C PRO A 19 -11.08 4.54 -7.63
N LEU A 20 -10.02 4.54 -6.82
CA LEU A 20 -9.85 3.79 -5.59
C LEU A 20 -10.87 4.26 -4.53
N ILE A 21 -11.15 5.56 -4.55
CA ILE A 21 -12.15 6.21 -3.68
C ILE A 21 -13.58 5.87 -4.12
N LEU A 22 -13.81 5.71 -5.43
CA LEU A 22 -15.15 5.44 -5.96
C LEU A 22 -15.46 3.95 -6.10
N ASN A 23 -14.44 3.09 -6.04
CA ASN A 23 -14.59 1.64 -6.16
C ASN A 23 -14.54 0.96 -4.78
N PRO A 24 -15.68 0.47 -4.26
CA PRO A 24 -15.75 -0.17 -2.94
C PRO A 24 -14.84 -1.41 -2.81
N ILE A 25 -14.52 -2.08 -3.93
CA ILE A 25 -13.68 -3.28 -3.97
C ILE A 25 -12.23 -2.95 -3.61
N LEU A 26 -11.72 -1.80 -4.04
CA LEU A 26 -10.36 -1.35 -3.67
C LEU A 26 -10.33 -0.55 -2.37
N PHE A 27 -11.44 0.06 -1.98
CA PHE A 27 -11.56 0.73 -0.69
C PHE A 27 -11.34 -0.24 0.49
N PHE A 28 -11.83 -1.48 0.37
CA PHE A 28 -11.66 -2.49 1.40
C PHE A 28 -10.18 -2.84 1.71
N PRO A 29 -9.36 -3.32 0.74
CA PRO A 29 -7.95 -3.60 1.00
C PRO A 29 -7.16 -2.34 1.38
N TRP A 30 -7.60 -1.15 0.97
CA TRP A 30 -7.02 0.10 1.43
C TRP A 30 -7.20 0.25 2.94
N VAL A 31 -8.43 0.36 3.43
CA VAL A 31 -8.66 0.60 4.86
C VAL A 31 -8.14 -0.56 5.71
N PHE A 32 -8.53 -1.80 5.38
CA PHE A 32 -8.20 -2.96 6.20
C PHE A 32 -6.74 -3.41 6.05
N GLY A 33 -6.15 -3.29 4.87
CA GLY A 33 -4.75 -3.65 4.64
C GLY A 33 -3.79 -2.70 5.36
N TRP A 34 -4.01 -1.38 5.25
CA TRP A 34 -3.21 -0.39 5.99
C TRP A 34 -3.40 -0.51 7.51
N SER A 35 -4.64 -0.73 7.97
CA SER A 35 -4.92 -0.98 9.40
C SER A 35 -4.21 -2.23 9.91
N PHE A 36 -4.23 -3.32 9.12
CA PHE A 36 -3.53 -4.54 9.45
C PHE A 36 -2.01 -4.31 9.58
N LEU A 37 -1.40 -3.59 8.64
CA LEU A 37 0.02 -3.25 8.72
C LEU A 37 0.38 -2.44 9.97
N TRP A 38 -0.49 -1.52 10.38
CA TRP A 38 -0.28 -0.73 11.59
C TRP A 38 -0.28 -1.61 12.85
N ILE A 39 -1.28 -2.49 12.97
CA ILE A 39 -1.36 -3.46 14.07
C ILE A 39 -0.18 -4.43 14.05
N TRP A 40 0.18 -4.93 12.86
CA TRP A 40 1.32 -5.81 12.65
C TRP A 40 2.61 -5.16 13.12
N THR A 41 2.90 -3.93 12.68
CA THR A 41 4.11 -3.20 13.09
C THR A 41 4.12 -2.95 14.59
N TYR A 42 2.98 -2.52 15.16
CA TYR A 42 2.87 -2.31 16.60
C TYR A 42 3.13 -3.59 17.41
N PHE A 43 2.64 -4.74 16.96
CA PHE A 43 2.89 -6.03 17.61
C PHE A 43 4.39 -6.35 17.69
N PHE A 44 5.14 -6.12 16.61
CA PHE A 44 6.59 -6.34 16.58
C PHE A 44 7.40 -5.31 17.36
N THR A 45 6.86 -4.11 17.58
CA THR A 45 7.48 -3.08 18.41
C THR A 45 7.20 -3.29 19.91
N ALA A 46 5.96 -3.61 20.28
CA ALA A 46 5.51 -3.61 21.68
C ALA A 46 5.49 -5.00 22.35
N ILE A 47 5.20 -6.08 21.61
CA ILE A 47 4.93 -7.40 22.20
C ILE A 47 6.10 -8.37 22.00
N VAL A 48 6.68 -8.44 20.80
CA VAL A 48 7.82 -9.33 20.47
C VAL A 48 9.19 -8.62 20.59
N PRO A 49 9.22 -7.39 21.10
CA PRO A 49 10.14 -6.28 20.78
C PRO A 49 11.31 -6.61 19.83
N ILE A 50 11.01 -6.95 18.58
CA ILE A 50 12.03 -7.13 17.52
C ILE A 50 12.40 -5.76 16.91
N LEU A 51 11.44 -4.84 16.91
CA LEU A 51 11.61 -3.50 16.35
C LEU A 51 11.85 -2.49 17.48
N PRO A 52 12.92 -1.67 17.39
CA PRO A 52 13.08 -0.56 18.30
C PRO A 52 11.94 0.46 18.16
N PRO A 53 11.56 1.13 19.25
CA PRO A 53 10.54 2.18 19.22
C PRO A 53 11.03 3.38 18.40
N VAL A 54 10.08 4.15 17.87
CA VAL A 54 10.37 5.39 17.16
C VAL A 54 10.87 6.45 18.14
N ILE A 55 12.07 6.98 17.89
CA ILE A 55 12.74 7.97 18.73
C ILE A 55 12.71 9.39 18.13
N THR A 56 12.49 9.52 16.82
CA THR A 56 12.45 10.82 16.14
C THR A 56 11.36 10.85 15.07
N GLN A 57 10.73 12.01 14.91
CA GLN A 57 9.76 12.26 13.85
C GLN A 57 10.50 12.60 12.56
N VAL A 58 10.36 11.76 11.55
CA VAL A 58 10.93 11.96 10.21
C VAL A 58 9.84 12.53 9.31
N ALA A 59 10.22 13.36 8.33
CA ALA A 59 9.27 13.87 7.34
C ALA A 59 8.57 12.71 6.61
N TRP A 60 7.24 12.80 6.50
CA TRP A 60 6.39 11.76 5.91
C TRP A 60 6.65 11.54 4.41
N THR A 61 7.26 12.51 3.73
CA THR A 61 7.66 12.40 2.32
C THR A 61 8.91 11.55 2.11
N VAL A 62 9.64 11.19 3.17
CA VAL A 62 10.82 10.33 3.07
C VAL A 62 10.39 8.90 2.72
N PRO A 63 11.02 8.24 1.74
CA PRO A 63 10.72 6.85 1.41
C PRO A 63 10.74 5.95 2.65
N CYS A 64 9.71 5.13 2.81
CA CYS A 64 9.43 4.44 4.09
C CYS A 64 10.60 3.61 4.66
N PRO A 65 11.45 2.92 3.87
CA PRO A 65 12.61 2.19 4.42
C PRO A 65 13.66 3.13 5.06
N ILE A 66 13.91 4.28 4.43
CA ILE A 66 14.83 5.30 4.93
C ILE A 66 14.21 5.99 6.14
N SER A 67 12.91 6.29 6.07
CA SER A 67 12.16 6.89 7.18
C SER A 67 12.20 6.00 8.42
N ALA A 68 12.00 4.69 8.28
CA ALA A 68 12.04 3.73 9.39
C ALA A 68 13.45 3.59 10.00
N TYR A 69 14.50 3.59 9.18
CA TYR A 69 15.88 3.58 9.65
C TYR A 69 16.18 4.81 10.52
N LEU A 70 15.84 6.01 10.01
CA LEU A 70 16.09 7.27 10.69
C LEU A 70 15.22 7.42 11.94
N ALA A 71 13.94 7.06 11.86
CA ALA A 71 12.97 7.15 12.94
C ALA A 71 13.35 6.30 14.16
N THR A 72 14.10 5.22 13.95
CA THR A 72 14.52 4.28 15.00
C THR A 72 15.97 4.47 15.47
N GLY A 73 16.64 5.54 15.05
CA GLY A 73 18.02 5.82 15.45
C GLY A 73 19.08 4.97 14.74
N GLY A 74 18.78 4.48 13.54
CA GLY A 74 19.73 3.73 12.71
C GLY A 74 19.54 2.21 12.76
N SER A 75 18.34 1.72 13.03
CA SER A 75 18.08 0.28 13.02
C SER A 75 17.85 -0.25 11.61
N TRP A 76 18.79 -1.05 11.11
CA TRP A 76 18.66 -1.76 9.83
C TRP A 76 17.51 -2.78 9.82
N ILE A 77 17.17 -3.33 10.99
CA ILE A 77 16.05 -4.27 11.14
C ILE A 77 14.73 -3.56 10.85
N ALA A 78 14.56 -2.31 11.30
CA ALA A 78 13.37 -1.51 11.03
C ALA A 78 13.23 -1.18 9.53
N ALA A 79 14.35 -0.89 8.85
CA ALA A 79 14.34 -0.65 7.41
C ALA A 79 13.91 -1.90 6.62
N LEU A 80 14.45 -3.07 6.96
CA LEU A 80 14.11 -4.34 6.33
C LEU A 80 12.65 -4.74 6.60
N PHE A 81 12.18 -4.51 7.82
CA PHE A 81 10.78 -4.77 8.19
C PHE A 81 9.81 -3.90 7.39
N SER A 82 10.10 -2.61 7.23
CA SER A 82 9.30 -1.71 6.39
C SER A 82 9.29 -2.15 4.92
N LEU A 83 10.40 -2.70 4.41
CA LEU A 83 10.42 -3.31 3.09
C LEU A 83 9.50 -4.53 3.02
N GLY A 84 9.53 -5.40 4.04
CA GLY A 84 8.60 -6.52 4.18
C GLY A 84 7.13 -6.09 4.20
N ASN A 85 6.81 -4.99 4.88
CA ASN A 85 5.44 -4.44 4.90
C ASN A 85 4.94 -4.05 3.50
N TYR A 86 5.79 -3.56 2.60
CA TYR A 86 5.41 -3.32 1.20
C TYR A 86 5.04 -4.60 0.45
N PHE A 87 5.72 -5.71 0.72
CA PHE A 87 5.35 -7.01 0.15
C PHE A 87 4.01 -7.49 0.71
N ILE A 88 3.79 -7.36 2.01
CA ILE A 88 2.55 -7.77 2.67
C ILE A 88 1.35 -6.99 2.12
N ILE A 89 1.44 -5.66 2.02
CA ILE A 89 0.35 -4.86 1.46
C ILE A 89 0.12 -5.17 -0.01
N GLY A 90 1.19 -5.40 -0.78
CA GLY A 90 1.10 -5.85 -2.17
C GLY A 90 0.33 -7.16 -2.30
N LEU A 91 0.60 -8.14 -1.42
CA LEU A 91 -0.12 -9.42 -1.38
C LEU A 91 -1.58 -9.25 -0.96
N ILE A 92 -1.89 -8.35 -0.02
CA ILE A 92 -3.27 -8.04 0.38
C ILE A 92 -4.04 -7.41 -0.78
N PHE A 93 -3.42 -6.54 -1.57
CA PHE A 93 -4.06 -5.86 -2.70
C PHE A 93 -4.21 -6.75 -3.95
N LEU A 94 -3.31 -7.70 -4.16
CA LEU A 94 -3.26 -8.57 -5.33
C LEU A 94 -4.59 -9.31 -5.66
N PRO A 95 -5.30 -9.95 -4.71
CA PRO A 95 -6.57 -10.61 -5.03
C PRO A 95 -7.66 -9.63 -5.47
N PHE A 96 -7.75 -8.45 -4.85
CA PHE A 96 -8.74 -7.43 -5.21
C PHE A 96 -8.44 -6.82 -6.57
N PHE A 97 -7.16 -6.61 -6.88
CA PHE A 97 -6.73 -6.12 -8.18
C PHE A 97 -7.09 -7.10 -9.30
N LYS A 98 -6.91 -8.42 -9.09
CA LYS A 98 -7.32 -9.45 -10.05
C LYS A 98 -8.83 -9.49 -10.29
N VAL A 99 -9.65 -9.21 -9.29
CA VAL A 99 -11.11 -9.12 -9.45
C VAL A 99 -11.47 -7.93 -10.34
N LEU A 100 -10.80 -6.80 -10.11
CA LEU A 100 -10.97 -5.59 -10.89
C LEU A 100 -10.57 -5.75 -12.36
N GLU A 101 -9.43 -6.38 -12.61
CA GLU A 101 -8.95 -6.70 -13.96
C GLU A 101 -9.99 -7.54 -14.73
N LYS A 102 -10.56 -8.57 -14.08
CA LYS A 102 -11.63 -9.39 -14.68
C LYS A 102 -12.89 -8.59 -15.00
N GLN A 103 -13.25 -7.60 -14.17
CA GLN A 103 -14.41 -6.74 -14.42
C GLN A 103 -14.18 -5.83 -15.63
N ALA A 104 -13.00 -5.22 -15.72
CA ALA A 104 -12.63 -4.37 -16.85
C ALA A 104 -12.64 -5.12 -18.18
N ILE A 105 -12.06 -6.33 -18.21
CA ILE A 105 -12.07 -7.18 -19.42
C ILE A 105 -13.50 -7.57 -19.81
N LYS A 106 -14.36 -7.87 -18.82
CA LYS A 106 -15.76 -8.21 -19.08
C LYS A 106 -16.52 -7.03 -19.70
N GLU A 107 -16.30 -5.83 -19.19
CA GLU A 107 -16.93 -4.60 -19.69
C GLU A 107 -16.46 -4.27 -21.11
N GLU A 108 -15.16 -4.42 -21.39
CA GLU A 108 -14.58 -4.24 -22.73
C GLU A 108 -15.19 -5.21 -23.76
N ASN A 109 -15.32 -6.49 -23.40
CA ASN A 109 -15.95 -7.49 -24.28
C ASN A 109 -17.44 -7.20 -24.53
N LEU A 110 -18.18 -6.73 -23.52
CA LEU A 110 -19.59 -6.36 -23.68
C LEU A 110 -19.78 -5.15 -24.60
N ILE A 111 -18.89 -4.15 -24.51
CA ILE A 111 -18.92 -2.98 -25.41
C ILE A 111 -18.61 -3.41 -26.85
N ALA A 112 -17.66 -4.32 -27.06
CA ALA A 112 -17.33 -4.85 -28.38
C ALA A 112 -18.49 -5.61 -29.04
N GLU A 113 -19.27 -6.38 -28.27
CA GLU A 113 -20.46 -7.10 -28.75
C GLU A 113 -21.70 -6.20 -28.93
N GLY A 114 -21.79 -5.10 -28.17
CA GLY A 114 -22.90 -4.14 -28.26
C GLY A 114 -22.77 -3.11 -29.39
N GLY A 115 -21.58 -2.92 -29.95
CA GLY A 115 -21.30 -1.98 -31.05
C GLY A 115 -21.47 -2.54 -32.47
N THR A 116 -21.86 -3.81 -32.62
CA THR A 116 -22.03 -4.48 -33.92
C THR A 116 -23.47 -4.56 -34.43
N ASN A 117 -24.42 -3.87 -33.79
CA ASN A 117 -25.84 -3.86 -34.19
C ASN A 117 -26.30 -2.48 -34.66
#